data_AF-A0A381WM38-F1
#
_entry.id   AF-A0A381WM38-F1
#
_cell.length_a   1.000
_cell.length_b   1.000
_cell.length_c   1.000
_cell.angle_alpha   90.00
_cell.angle_beta   90.00
_cell.angle_gamma   90.00
#
_symmetry.space_group_name_H-M   'P 1'
#
loop_
_entity.id
_entity.type
_entity.pdbx_description
1 polymer ?
#
loop_
_entity_poly.entity_id
_entity_poly.type
_entity_poly.pdbx_seq_one_letter_code
_entity_poly.pdbx_strand_id
1 'polypeptide(L)'
;MSELILHQYAESPFSEKVRTLLGYKQVSYRKVDIPMIMPRPYVIPLTGGYRKTPVMQMGADIFCDTALICRVIDEMFPDNTILPEASAVSDAALANWVDTFLFRCAVAITFQPRAEVGNAIFKDEAAAAAFAADRAELSKGSTQLQMDLGIAEGHFLAFLNDLDTQLHHVTFLGGATPSIVDFSAFHLVWFVQGREPLRQMFEPFTQVLLWCKRMSDFGHGDVEVIEGPIAVAEASQSEPEELLDKTFVEDLPPGQLVEVMPIDYGFQPVRGELLAAGF
;
A
#
# COMPACT_ATOMS: atom_id res chain seq x y z
N MET A 1 -18.91 -2.16 -16.02
CA MET A 1 -17.94 -1.99 -14.93
C MET A 1 -17.08 -0.79 -15.29
N SER A 2 -17.01 0.17 -14.38
CA SER A 2 -16.12 1.33 -14.53
C SER A 2 -14.67 0.88 -14.55
N GLU A 3 -13.82 1.60 -15.27
CA GLU A 3 -12.39 1.27 -15.32
C GLU A 3 -11.71 1.59 -13.98
N LEU A 4 -10.69 0.81 -13.65
CA LEU A 4 -9.88 1.02 -12.45
C LEU A 4 -9.03 2.29 -12.59
N ILE A 5 -9.14 3.20 -11.63
CA ILE A 5 -8.29 4.39 -11.49
C ILE A 5 -7.47 4.29 -10.19
N LEU A 6 -6.15 4.29 -10.28
CA LEU A 6 -5.25 4.27 -9.11
C LEU A 6 -4.70 5.68 -8.82
N HIS A 7 -5.06 6.24 -7.66
CA HIS A 7 -4.55 7.51 -7.14
C HIS A 7 -3.29 7.26 -6.32
N GLN A 8 -2.13 7.70 -6.82
CA GLN A 8 -0.84 7.23 -6.31
C GLN A 8 0.32 8.22 -6.53
N TYR A 9 1.44 8.03 -5.85
CA TYR A 9 2.71 8.68 -6.21
C TYR A 9 3.86 7.66 -6.27
N ALA A 10 4.86 7.96 -7.11
CA ALA A 10 5.90 7.01 -7.53
C ALA A 10 6.66 6.37 -6.37
N GLU A 11 7.01 7.16 -5.35
CA GLU A 11 7.87 6.77 -4.24
C GLU A 11 7.13 6.07 -3.10
N SER A 12 5.81 5.90 -3.20
CA SER A 12 5.02 5.23 -2.17
C SER A 12 5.22 3.72 -2.25
N PRO A 13 5.72 3.05 -1.19
CA PRO A 13 5.88 1.60 -1.19
C PRO A 13 4.52 0.88 -1.24
N PHE A 14 3.51 1.38 -0.52
CA PHE A 14 2.15 0.84 -0.64
C PHE A 14 1.56 1.02 -2.05
N SER A 15 1.95 2.05 -2.80
CA SER A 15 1.54 2.16 -4.20
C SER A 15 2.27 1.13 -5.06
N GLU A 16 3.56 0.90 -4.80
CA GLU A 16 4.33 -0.14 -5.49
C GLU A 16 3.74 -1.54 -5.27
N LYS A 17 3.26 -1.84 -4.06
CA LYS A 17 2.52 -3.07 -3.75
C LYS A 17 1.37 -3.29 -4.75
N VAL A 18 0.51 -2.28 -4.90
CA VAL A 18 -0.68 -2.37 -5.79
C VAL A 18 -0.29 -2.36 -7.26
N ARG A 19 0.68 -1.53 -7.68
CA ARG A 19 1.16 -1.51 -9.08
C ARG A 19 1.73 -2.86 -9.50
N THR A 20 2.53 -3.49 -8.63
CA THR A 20 3.12 -4.80 -8.91
C THR A 20 2.06 -5.88 -9.00
N LEU A 21 1.01 -5.81 -8.17
CA LEU A 21 -0.16 -6.69 -8.29
C LEU A 21 -0.87 -6.51 -9.63
N LEU A 22 -1.11 -5.27 -10.06
CA LEU A 22 -1.73 -4.98 -11.37
C LEU A 22 -0.89 -5.52 -12.53
N GLY A 23 0.44 -5.45 -12.43
CA GLY A 23 1.34 -6.09 -13.40
C GLY A 23 1.28 -7.60 -13.40
N TYR A 24 1.28 -8.22 -12.23
CA TYR A 24 1.12 -9.67 -12.08
C TYR A 24 -0.20 -10.17 -12.66
N LYS A 25 -1.28 -9.41 -12.45
CA LYS A 25 -2.62 -9.66 -12.99
C LYS A 25 -2.80 -9.22 -14.45
N GLN A 26 -1.78 -8.60 -15.06
CA GLN A 26 -1.80 -8.07 -16.43
C GLN A 26 -2.99 -7.13 -16.70
N VAL A 27 -3.30 -6.27 -15.73
CA VAL A 27 -4.47 -5.38 -15.78
C VAL A 27 -4.13 -4.10 -16.55
N SER A 28 -5.02 -3.71 -17.47
CA SER A 28 -5.04 -2.36 -18.03
C SER A 28 -5.82 -1.43 -17.09
N TYR A 29 -5.24 -0.30 -16.71
CA TYR A 29 -5.87 0.65 -15.79
C TYR A 29 -5.41 2.09 -16.02
N ARG A 30 -6.13 3.03 -15.43
CA ARG A 30 -5.77 4.45 -15.42
C ARG A 30 -5.12 4.83 -14.09
N LYS A 31 -4.20 5.79 -14.10
CA LYS A 31 -3.62 6.35 -12.88
C LYS A 31 -3.73 7.86 -12.81
N VAL A 32 -3.85 8.37 -11.58
CA VAL A 32 -3.67 9.77 -11.25
C VAL A 32 -2.40 9.88 -10.39
N ASP A 33 -1.43 10.65 -10.87
CA ASP A 33 -0.26 11.00 -10.07
C ASP A 33 -0.64 12.13 -9.09
N ILE A 34 -0.50 11.87 -7.78
CA ILE A 34 -0.92 12.78 -6.71
C ILE A 34 0.29 13.39 -5.99
N PRO A 35 0.16 14.58 -5.38
CA PRO A 35 1.23 15.13 -4.55
C PRO A 35 1.61 14.22 -3.37
N MET A 36 2.91 14.05 -3.12
CA MET A 36 3.42 13.24 -2.00
C MET A 36 3.01 13.80 -0.63
N ILE A 37 2.86 15.12 -0.52
CA ILE A 37 2.44 15.85 0.69
C ILE A 37 1.13 16.61 0.41
N MET A 38 0.47 17.12 1.45
CA MET A 38 -0.73 17.96 1.27
C MET A 38 -0.40 19.32 0.64
N PRO A 39 -1.34 19.96 -0.07
CA PRO A 39 -2.73 19.56 -0.30
C PRO A 39 -2.92 18.55 -1.46
N ARG A 40 -3.99 17.77 -1.39
CA ARG A 40 -4.40 16.81 -2.44
C ARG A 40 -5.84 17.09 -2.90
N PRO A 41 -6.05 18.15 -3.69
CA PRO A 41 -7.38 18.70 -3.95
C PRO A 41 -8.31 17.79 -4.76
N TYR A 42 -7.77 16.76 -5.43
CA TYR A 42 -8.56 15.83 -6.25
C TYR A 42 -8.78 14.47 -5.58
N VAL A 43 -8.03 14.13 -4.53
CA VAL A 43 -8.23 12.87 -3.78
C VAL A 43 -9.11 13.10 -2.57
N ILE A 44 -8.89 14.19 -1.82
CA ILE A 44 -9.64 14.47 -0.59
C ILE A 44 -11.16 14.56 -0.82
N PRO A 45 -11.67 15.16 -1.91
CA PRO A 45 -13.10 15.14 -2.20
C PRO A 45 -13.66 13.74 -2.46
N LEU A 46 -12.85 12.82 -3.02
CA LEU A 46 -13.26 11.43 -3.28
C LEU A 46 -13.27 10.62 -1.99
N THR A 47 -12.26 10.79 -1.15
CA THR A 47 -12.06 9.97 0.04
C THR A 47 -12.76 10.49 1.29
N GLY A 48 -13.40 11.66 1.21
CA GLY A 48 -14.05 12.29 2.36
C GLY A 48 -13.09 12.69 3.48
N GLY A 49 -11.78 12.79 3.21
CA GLY A 49 -10.76 13.16 4.18
C GLY A 49 -9.64 12.14 4.35
N TYR A 50 -9.83 10.86 3.99
CA TYR A 50 -8.75 9.89 4.10
C TYR A 50 -7.57 10.27 3.20
N ARG A 51 -6.38 10.41 3.80
CA ARG A 51 -5.18 10.98 3.14
C ARG A 51 -4.01 10.03 2.95
N LYS A 52 -4.14 8.73 3.28
CA LYS A 52 -3.11 7.73 2.95
C LYS A 52 -3.21 7.35 1.47
N THR A 53 -2.24 6.58 0.98
CA THR A 53 -2.06 6.26 -0.45
C THR A 53 -1.48 4.87 -0.60
N PRO A 54 -1.89 4.10 -1.62
CA PRO A 54 -2.80 4.45 -2.71
C PRO A 54 -4.28 4.47 -2.33
N VAL A 55 -5.10 5.01 -3.22
CA VAL A 55 -6.55 4.88 -3.23
C VAL A 55 -6.95 4.37 -4.60
N MET A 56 -7.83 3.38 -4.66
CA MET A 56 -8.39 2.87 -5.92
C MET A 56 -9.81 3.41 -6.09
N GLN A 57 -10.14 3.82 -7.31
CA GLN A 57 -11.45 4.31 -7.69
C GLN A 57 -12.00 3.46 -8.83
N MET A 58 -13.30 3.18 -8.80
CA MET A 58 -14.08 2.68 -9.92
C MET A 58 -15.39 3.45 -9.99
N GLY A 59 -15.55 4.35 -10.97
CA GLY A 59 -16.71 5.25 -10.99
C GLY A 59 -16.77 6.07 -9.69
N ALA A 60 -17.83 5.86 -8.91
CA ALA A 60 -18.06 6.52 -7.62
C ALA A 60 -17.64 5.67 -6.39
N ASP A 61 -17.17 4.44 -6.59
CA ASP A 61 -16.69 3.56 -5.52
C ASP A 61 -15.21 3.81 -5.23
N ILE A 62 -14.91 4.13 -3.96
CA ILE A 62 -13.57 4.54 -3.50
C ILE A 62 -13.04 3.54 -2.47
N PHE A 63 -12.06 2.76 -2.89
CA PHE A 63 -11.42 1.74 -2.07
C PHE A 63 -10.15 2.30 -1.42
N CYS A 64 -10.18 2.41 -0.11
CA CYS A 64 -9.05 2.84 0.72
C CYS A 64 -8.34 1.64 1.33
N ASP A 65 -7.02 1.75 1.51
CA ASP A 65 -6.13 0.72 2.06
C ASP A 65 -5.76 -0.42 1.09
N THR A 66 -4.46 -0.75 1.03
CA THR A 66 -3.96 -1.77 0.11
C THR A 66 -4.45 -3.17 0.40
N ALA A 67 -4.80 -3.49 1.66
CA ALA A 67 -5.36 -4.80 2.00
C ALA A 67 -6.72 -5.01 1.30
N LEU A 68 -7.58 -3.99 1.31
CA LEU A 68 -8.86 -4.01 0.60
C LEU A 68 -8.65 -3.95 -0.92
N ILE A 69 -7.83 -3.01 -1.40
CA ILE A 69 -7.56 -2.84 -2.84
C ILE A 69 -7.04 -4.15 -3.46
N CYS A 70 -6.12 -4.86 -2.81
CA CYS A 70 -5.60 -6.12 -3.33
C CYS A 70 -6.68 -7.22 -3.38
N ARG A 71 -7.60 -7.28 -2.42
CA ARG A 71 -8.73 -8.23 -2.45
C ARG A 71 -9.67 -7.94 -3.61
N VAL A 72 -10.07 -6.68 -3.77
CA VAL A 72 -10.96 -6.28 -4.86
C VAL A 72 -10.33 -6.56 -6.22
N ILE A 73 -9.03 -6.27 -6.40
CA ILE A 73 -8.32 -6.62 -7.64
C ILE A 73 -8.28 -8.15 -7.85
N ASP A 74 -8.03 -8.94 -6.81
CA ASP A 74 -8.01 -10.40 -6.92
C ASP A 74 -9.40 -10.97 -7.27
N GLU A 75 -10.48 -10.41 -6.71
CA GLU A 75 -11.87 -10.78 -7.02
C GLU A 75 -12.27 -10.41 -8.45
N MET A 76 -11.87 -9.22 -8.92
CA MET A 76 -12.12 -8.78 -10.31
C MET A 76 -11.32 -9.60 -11.33
N PHE A 77 -10.13 -10.06 -10.97
CA PHE A 77 -9.20 -10.79 -11.82
C PHE A 77 -8.76 -12.11 -11.14
N PRO A 78 -9.65 -13.12 -11.06
CA PRO A 78 -9.48 -14.31 -10.21
C PRO A 78 -8.38 -15.26 -10.70
N ASP A 79 -7.98 -15.17 -11.97
CA ASP A 79 -6.87 -15.96 -12.50
C ASP A 79 -5.58 -15.66 -11.74
N ASN A 80 -4.83 -16.72 -11.40
CA ASN A 80 -3.62 -16.63 -10.58
C ASN A 80 -3.87 -15.89 -9.25
N THR A 81 -4.85 -16.36 -8.46
CA THR A 81 -5.19 -15.74 -7.17
C THR A 81 -3.97 -15.52 -6.27
N ILE A 82 -3.93 -14.37 -5.61
CA ILE A 82 -2.97 -14.06 -4.55
C ILE A 82 -3.51 -14.36 -3.15
N LEU A 83 -4.73 -14.87 -3.05
CA LEU A 83 -5.45 -15.21 -1.82
C LEU A 83 -5.83 -16.70 -1.79
N PRO A 84 -4.86 -17.63 -1.91
CA PRO A 84 -5.17 -19.06 -1.88
C PRO A 84 -5.87 -19.46 -0.57
N GLU A 85 -7.05 -20.07 -0.69
CA GLU A 85 -7.87 -20.48 0.46
C GLU A 85 -7.12 -21.40 1.44
N ALA A 86 -6.24 -22.25 0.91
CA ALA A 86 -5.45 -23.20 1.68
C ALA A 86 -4.49 -22.54 2.70
N SER A 87 -4.09 -21.28 2.48
CA SER A 87 -3.23 -20.51 3.37
C SER A 87 -3.87 -19.18 3.80
N ALA A 88 -5.18 -19.03 3.64
CA ALA A 88 -5.88 -17.75 3.88
C ALA A 88 -5.56 -17.12 5.24
N VAL A 89 -5.56 -17.91 6.32
CA VAL A 89 -5.27 -17.41 7.68
C VAL A 89 -3.80 -17.04 7.85
N SER A 90 -2.87 -17.90 7.41
CA SER A 90 -1.43 -17.64 7.56
C SER A 90 -1.00 -16.44 6.74
N ASP A 91 -1.51 -16.33 5.51
CA ASP A 91 -1.12 -15.29 4.57
C ASP A 91 -1.70 -13.95 4.98
N ALA A 92 -2.96 -13.91 5.44
CA ALA A 92 -3.55 -12.69 5.98
C ALA A 92 -2.82 -12.21 7.24
N ALA A 93 -2.51 -13.11 8.18
CA ALA A 93 -1.80 -12.76 9.41
C ALA A 93 -0.38 -12.24 9.12
N LEU A 94 0.35 -12.90 8.22
CA LEU A 94 1.71 -12.52 7.86
C LEU A 94 1.73 -11.23 7.04
N ALA A 95 0.86 -11.07 6.04
CA ALA A 95 0.73 -9.83 5.29
C ALA A 95 0.41 -8.64 6.21
N ASN A 96 -0.51 -8.81 7.16
CA ASN A 96 -0.80 -7.78 8.16
C ASN A 96 0.42 -7.46 9.04
N TRP A 97 1.14 -8.46 9.53
CA TRP A 97 2.37 -8.22 10.32
C TRP A 97 3.44 -7.49 9.50
N VAL A 98 3.60 -7.85 8.22
CA VAL A 98 4.53 -7.19 7.30
C VAL A 98 4.12 -5.73 7.07
N ASP A 99 2.88 -5.48 6.66
CA ASP A 99 2.39 -4.14 6.32
C ASP A 99 2.25 -3.20 7.52
N THR A 100 2.25 -3.73 8.75
CA THR A 100 2.16 -2.93 9.97
C THR A 100 3.50 -2.89 10.72
N PHE A 101 3.88 -3.97 11.39
CA PHE A 101 5.08 -4.00 12.23
C PHE A 101 6.36 -3.84 11.42
N LEU A 102 6.55 -4.67 10.37
CA LEU A 102 7.77 -4.63 9.58
C LEU A 102 7.88 -3.33 8.77
N PHE A 103 6.76 -2.76 8.32
CA PHE A 103 6.72 -1.45 7.70
C PHE A 103 7.30 -0.35 8.61
N ARG A 104 7.03 -0.39 9.91
CA ARG A 104 7.64 0.55 10.88
C ARG A 104 9.16 0.42 10.92
N CYS A 105 9.66 -0.82 10.91
CA CYS A 105 11.10 -1.07 10.82
C CYS A 105 11.66 -0.46 9.53
N ALA A 106 11.01 -0.72 8.40
CA ALA A 106 11.41 -0.19 7.10
C ALA A 106 11.40 1.35 7.06
N VAL A 107 10.41 2.01 7.69
CA VAL A 107 10.36 3.47 7.83
C VAL A 107 11.56 4.00 8.62
N ALA A 108 11.83 3.44 9.80
CA ALA A 108 12.97 3.87 10.62
C ALA A 108 14.31 3.71 9.88
N ILE A 109 14.48 2.61 9.14
CA ILE A 109 15.67 2.33 8.33
C ILE A 109 15.77 3.28 7.13
N THR A 110 14.66 3.55 6.44
CA THR A 110 14.65 4.31 5.17
C THR A 110 14.83 5.81 5.39
N PHE A 111 14.42 6.34 6.54
CA PHE A 111 14.54 7.76 6.90
C PHE A 111 15.67 8.04 7.89
N GLN A 112 16.64 7.12 8.04
CA GLN A 112 17.86 7.41 8.80
C GLN A 112 18.76 8.41 8.06
N PRO A 113 19.61 9.19 8.77
CA PRO A 113 20.41 10.26 8.14
C PRO A 113 21.26 9.80 6.95
N ARG A 114 21.86 8.61 7.01
CA ARG A 114 22.67 8.09 5.87
C ARG A 114 21.84 7.78 4.62
N ALA A 115 20.56 7.49 4.76
CA ALA A 115 19.66 7.17 3.65
C ALA A 115 19.08 8.42 2.96
N GLU A 116 19.25 9.60 3.57
CA GLU A 116 18.88 10.89 2.97
C GLU A 116 19.90 11.33 1.91
N VAL A 117 21.13 10.81 1.98
CA VAL A 117 22.21 11.12 1.04
C VAL A 117 21.78 10.73 -0.39
N GLY A 118 21.77 11.71 -1.29
CA GLY A 118 21.43 11.52 -2.70
C GLY A 118 19.95 11.62 -3.04
N ASN A 119 19.04 11.64 -2.05
CA ASN A 119 17.61 11.79 -2.28
C ASN A 119 17.26 13.25 -2.64
N ALA A 120 16.55 13.44 -3.75
CA ALA A 120 16.24 14.75 -4.31
C ALA A 120 15.44 15.66 -3.36
N ILE A 121 14.54 15.08 -2.56
CA ILE A 121 13.72 15.85 -1.59
C ILE A 121 14.61 16.53 -0.54
N PHE A 122 15.68 15.85 -0.12
CA PHE A 122 16.59 16.35 0.92
C PHE A 122 17.71 17.25 0.38
N LYS A 123 17.71 17.56 -0.92
CA LYS A 123 18.62 18.56 -1.53
C LYS A 123 18.10 19.99 -1.39
N ASP A 124 16.78 20.16 -1.23
CA ASP A 124 16.13 21.44 -1.00
C ASP A 124 15.61 21.48 0.44
N GLU A 125 16.17 22.37 1.25
CA GLU A 125 15.80 22.52 2.67
C GLU A 125 14.31 22.85 2.86
N ALA A 126 13.71 23.64 1.95
CA ALA A 126 12.30 23.99 2.04
C ALA A 126 11.41 22.77 1.73
N ALA A 127 11.77 21.98 0.71
CA ALA A 127 11.07 20.75 0.37
C ALA A 127 11.22 19.69 1.49
N ALA A 128 12.41 19.55 2.06
CA ALA A 128 12.67 18.66 3.19
C ALA A 128 11.85 19.06 4.43
N ALA A 129 11.82 20.35 4.77
CA ALA A 129 11.03 20.87 5.89
C ALA A 129 9.52 20.66 5.68
N ALA A 130 9.02 20.92 4.46
CA ALA A 130 7.63 20.69 4.12
C ALA A 130 7.25 19.20 4.22
N PHE A 131 8.12 18.30 3.74
CA PHE A 131 7.94 16.86 3.88
C PHE A 131 7.92 16.41 5.33
N ALA A 132 8.89 16.87 6.14
CA ALA A 132 8.94 16.54 7.56
C ALA A 132 7.69 17.03 8.32
N ALA A 133 7.24 18.26 8.04
CA ALA A 133 6.02 18.81 8.64
C ALA A 133 4.76 18.01 8.24
N ASP A 134 4.64 17.62 6.96
CA ASP A 134 3.51 16.83 6.48
C ASP A 134 3.48 15.43 7.11
N ARG A 135 4.64 14.78 7.26
CA ARG A 135 4.77 13.48 7.93
C ARG A 135 4.48 13.59 9.44
N ALA A 136 4.95 14.66 10.09
CA ALA A 136 4.64 14.91 11.50
C ALA A 136 3.14 15.06 11.73
N GLU A 137 2.44 15.85 10.90
CA GLU A 137 0.98 15.99 10.99
C GLU A 137 0.25 14.67 10.67
N LEU A 138 0.72 13.89 9.68
CA LEU A 138 0.15 12.56 9.38
C LEU A 138 0.27 11.60 10.58
N SER A 139 1.39 11.64 11.31
CA SER A 139 1.62 10.80 12.49
C SER A 139 1.07 11.37 13.80
N LYS A 140 0.48 12.57 13.78
CA LYS A 140 0.05 13.27 14.99
C LYS A 140 -0.96 12.46 15.78
N GLY A 141 -0.74 12.36 17.08
CA GLY A 141 -1.54 11.54 17.98
C GLY A 141 -1.17 10.05 17.97
N SER A 142 -0.19 9.63 17.16
CA SER A 142 0.26 8.25 17.07
C SER A 142 1.77 8.11 17.30
N THR A 143 2.16 7.04 17.98
CA THR A 143 3.56 6.57 18.07
C THR A 143 3.79 5.31 17.22
N GLN A 144 2.78 4.87 16.47
CA GLN A 144 2.82 3.61 15.73
C GLN A 144 3.80 3.63 14.57
N LEU A 145 4.32 4.77 14.12
CA LEU A 145 5.41 4.82 13.13
C LEU A 145 6.80 5.02 13.74
N GLN A 146 6.87 5.27 15.06
CA GLN A 146 8.13 5.49 15.75
C GLN A 146 8.78 4.16 16.11
N MET A 147 10.07 4.03 15.84
CA MET A 147 10.89 2.90 16.23
C MET A 147 12.35 3.33 16.33
N ASP A 148 13.06 2.82 17.33
CA ASP A 148 14.51 2.96 17.42
C ASP A 148 15.18 2.24 16.24
N LEU A 149 16.22 2.87 15.67
CA LEU A 149 16.89 2.35 14.48
C LEU A 149 17.56 0.99 14.75
N GLY A 150 18.20 0.80 15.91
CA GLY A 150 18.86 -0.47 16.25
C GLY A 150 17.86 -1.61 16.40
N ILE A 151 16.70 -1.33 17.01
CA ILE A 151 15.59 -2.29 17.09
C ILE A 151 15.04 -2.60 15.69
N ALA A 152 14.81 -1.57 14.87
CA ALA A 152 14.30 -1.72 13.51
C ALA A 152 15.22 -2.56 12.62
N GLU A 153 16.52 -2.25 12.62
CA GLU A 153 17.54 -2.98 11.84
C GLU A 153 17.62 -4.45 12.28
N GLY A 154 17.57 -4.74 13.59
CA GLY A 154 17.57 -6.11 14.10
C GLY A 154 16.39 -6.94 13.58
N HIS A 155 15.17 -6.40 13.68
CA HIS A 155 13.97 -7.10 13.17
C HIS A 155 13.97 -7.26 11.65
N PHE A 156 14.38 -6.22 10.91
CA PHE A 156 14.39 -6.26 9.46
C PHE A 156 15.44 -7.24 8.92
N LEU A 157 16.64 -7.28 9.50
CA LEU A 157 17.69 -8.23 9.13
C LEU A 157 17.31 -9.67 9.49
N ALA A 158 16.64 -9.91 10.63
CA ALA A 158 16.11 -11.22 10.97
C ALA A 158 15.06 -11.69 9.95
N PHE A 159 14.15 -10.80 9.57
CA PHE A 159 13.18 -11.07 8.50
C PHE A 159 13.87 -11.40 7.17
N LEU A 160 14.88 -10.63 6.76
CA LEU A 160 15.63 -10.90 5.53
C LEU A 160 16.33 -12.26 5.56
N ASN A 161 16.90 -12.65 6.71
CA ASN A 161 17.52 -13.96 6.89
C ASN A 161 16.52 -15.11 6.71
N ASP A 162 15.35 -14.99 7.34
CA ASP A 162 14.31 -16.03 7.27
C ASP A 162 13.70 -16.09 5.86
N LEU A 163 13.48 -14.93 5.25
CA LEU A 163 13.02 -14.81 3.85
C LEU A 163 14.03 -15.47 2.89
N ASP A 164 15.32 -15.17 3.02
CA ASP A 164 16.38 -15.75 2.17
C ASP A 164 16.43 -17.27 2.33
N THR A 165 16.34 -17.75 3.57
CA THR A 165 16.31 -19.19 3.90
C THR A 165 15.12 -19.88 3.26
N GLN A 166 13.92 -19.30 3.34
CA GLN A 166 12.73 -19.89 2.71
C GLN A 166 12.85 -19.90 1.18
N LEU A 167 13.33 -18.81 0.58
CA LEU A 167 13.45 -18.66 -0.88
C LEU A 167 14.52 -19.58 -1.52
N HIS A 168 15.36 -20.24 -0.72
CA HIS A 168 16.16 -21.37 -1.20
C HIS A 168 15.32 -22.59 -1.60
N HIS A 169 14.10 -22.71 -1.08
CA HIS A 169 13.25 -23.89 -1.23
C HIS A 169 11.99 -23.64 -2.05
N VAL A 170 11.56 -22.39 -2.17
CA VAL A 170 10.35 -21.99 -2.90
C VAL A 170 10.61 -20.82 -3.84
N THR A 171 9.79 -20.68 -4.87
CA THR A 171 9.94 -19.57 -5.84
C THR A 171 9.42 -18.26 -5.28
N PHE A 172 8.31 -18.33 -4.54
CA PHE A 172 7.61 -17.24 -3.87
C PHE A 172 7.21 -17.67 -2.45
N LEU A 173 6.83 -16.74 -1.59
CA LEU A 173 6.30 -17.05 -0.26
C LEU A 173 4.99 -17.86 -0.35
N GLY A 174 4.18 -17.63 -1.38
CA GLY A 174 3.05 -18.47 -1.76
C GLY A 174 3.42 -19.84 -2.36
N GLY A 175 4.70 -20.19 -2.45
CA GLY A 175 5.18 -21.45 -3.02
C GLY A 175 5.52 -21.33 -4.51
N ALA A 176 4.67 -21.91 -5.36
CA ALA A 176 4.88 -21.92 -6.82
C ALA A 176 4.43 -20.61 -7.50
N THR A 177 3.42 -19.95 -6.95
CA THR A 177 2.90 -18.63 -7.36
C THR A 177 2.96 -17.67 -6.18
N PRO A 178 3.06 -16.34 -6.41
CA PRO A 178 3.05 -15.39 -5.32
C PRO A 178 1.69 -15.34 -4.63
N SER A 179 1.69 -15.12 -3.31
CA SER A 179 0.49 -14.76 -2.55
C SER A 179 0.56 -13.30 -2.08
N ILE A 180 -0.47 -12.80 -1.41
CA ILE A 180 -0.51 -11.45 -0.83
C ILE A 180 0.71 -11.14 0.05
N VAL A 181 1.30 -12.16 0.66
CA VAL A 181 2.51 -12.04 1.46
C VAL A 181 3.69 -11.58 0.61
N ASP A 182 3.84 -12.12 -0.61
CA ASP A 182 4.92 -11.71 -1.51
C ASP A 182 4.83 -10.22 -1.84
N PHE A 183 3.64 -9.72 -2.20
CA PHE A 183 3.43 -8.30 -2.52
C PHE A 183 3.68 -7.41 -1.30
N SER A 184 3.28 -7.86 -0.11
CA SER A 184 3.49 -7.16 1.17
C SER A 184 4.97 -7.10 1.54
N ALA A 185 5.70 -8.21 1.41
CA ALA A 185 7.14 -8.24 1.67
C ALA A 185 7.92 -7.44 0.61
N PHE A 186 7.49 -7.53 -0.65
CA PHE A 186 8.20 -6.96 -1.79
C PHE A 186 8.28 -5.45 -1.68
N HIS A 187 7.17 -4.77 -1.37
CA HIS A 187 7.21 -3.31 -1.32
C HIS A 187 8.12 -2.77 -0.23
N LEU A 188 8.29 -3.48 0.90
CA LEU A 188 9.23 -3.11 1.94
C LEU A 188 10.69 -3.34 1.54
N VAL A 189 10.98 -4.48 0.91
CA VAL A 189 12.31 -4.77 0.37
C VAL A 189 12.66 -3.73 -0.71
N TRP A 190 11.75 -3.47 -1.64
CA TRP A 190 11.87 -2.42 -2.66
C TRP A 190 12.11 -1.04 -2.05
N PHE A 191 11.38 -0.69 -0.98
CA PHE A 191 11.47 0.62 -0.33
C PHE A 191 12.84 0.88 0.28
N VAL A 192 13.36 -0.10 1.02
CA VAL A 192 14.64 0.00 1.71
C VAL A 192 15.79 -0.14 0.70
N GLN A 193 15.75 -1.14 -0.17
CA GLN A 193 16.76 -1.38 -1.22
C GLN A 193 16.81 -0.24 -2.25
N GLY A 194 15.70 0.44 -2.49
CA GLY A 194 15.61 1.60 -3.39
C GLY A 194 16.53 2.75 -2.97
N ARG A 195 16.94 2.82 -1.71
CA ARG A 195 17.93 3.78 -1.21
C ARG A 195 19.34 3.27 -1.49
N GLU A 196 20.05 3.96 -2.38
CA GLU A 196 21.40 3.59 -2.79
C GLU A 196 22.35 3.34 -1.60
N PRO A 197 22.40 4.20 -0.56
CA PRO A 197 23.24 3.96 0.63
C PRO A 197 22.89 2.71 1.46
N LEU A 198 21.69 2.15 1.27
CA LEU A 198 21.21 0.99 2.02
C LEU A 198 21.36 -0.32 1.24
N ARG A 199 21.61 -0.27 -0.08
CA ARG A 199 21.69 -1.47 -0.93
C ARG A 199 22.66 -2.52 -0.43
N GLN A 200 23.78 -2.10 0.15
CA GLN A 200 24.81 -2.99 0.67
C GLN A 200 24.27 -3.96 1.74
N MET A 201 23.26 -3.57 2.52
CA MET A 201 22.68 -4.44 3.55
C MET A 201 22.03 -5.71 2.96
N PHE A 202 21.69 -5.69 1.67
CA PHE A 202 21.06 -6.82 0.98
C PHE A 202 22.07 -7.80 0.37
N GLU A 203 23.36 -7.45 0.28
CA GLU A 203 24.40 -8.29 -0.35
C GLU A 203 24.47 -9.74 0.19
N PRO A 204 24.28 -10.00 1.50
CA PRO A 204 24.29 -11.36 2.01
C PRO A 204 23.07 -12.21 1.60
N PHE A 205 21.94 -11.57 1.23
CA PHE A 205 20.64 -12.23 1.02
C PHE A 205 20.38 -12.45 -0.48
N THR A 206 21.13 -13.39 -1.06
CA THR A 206 21.14 -13.61 -2.52
C THR A 206 19.80 -14.08 -3.07
N GLN A 207 19.05 -14.91 -2.35
CA GLN A 207 17.74 -15.37 -2.77
C GLN A 207 16.69 -14.27 -2.66
N VAL A 208 16.79 -13.40 -1.65
CA VAL A 208 15.95 -12.19 -1.55
C VAL A 208 16.16 -11.29 -2.76
N LEU A 209 17.41 -11.05 -3.18
CA LEU A 209 17.70 -10.23 -4.36
C LEU A 209 17.14 -10.84 -5.65
N LEU A 210 17.28 -12.15 -5.83
CA LEU A 210 16.72 -12.86 -6.97
C LEU A 210 15.19 -12.83 -6.97
N TRP A 211 14.56 -13.01 -5.81
CA TRP A 211 13.11 -12.92 -5.64
C TRP A 211 12.59 -11.50 -5.88
N CYS A 212 13.26 -10.48 -5.34
CA CYS A 212 12.92 -9.07 -5.57
C CYS A 212 12.96 -8.74 -7.07
N LYS A 213 13.95 -9.26 -7.80
CA LYS A 213 14.01 -9.16 -9.27
C LYS A 213 12.82 -9.84 -9.94
N ARG A 214 12.44 -11.06 -9.52
CA ARG A 214 11.25 -11.77 -10.05
C ARG A 214 9.96 -10.98 -9.82
N MET A 215 9.76 -10.45 -8.61
CA MET A 215 8.60 -9.61 -8.29
C MET A 215 8.57 -8.34 -9.13
N SER A 216 9.73 -7.69 -9.32
CA SER A 216 9.85 -6.50 -10.17
C SER A 216 9.54 -6.78 -11.65
N ASP A 217 9.83 -8.00 -12.12
CA ASP A 217 9.62 -8.40 -13.52
C ASP A 217 8.15 -8.59 -13.88
N PHE A 218 7.23 -8.64 -12.91
CA PHE A 218 5.80 -8.53 -13.18
C PHE A 218 5.42 -7.18 -13.79
N GLY A 219 6.24 -6.16 -13.62
CA GLY A 219 5.96 -4.80 -14.09
C GLY A 219 4.72 -4.22 -13.43
N HIS A 220 4.11 -3.24 -14.08
CA HIS A 220 2.99 -2.47 -13.53
C HIS A 220 1.75 -2.50 -14.43
N GLY A 221 1.59 -3.49 -15.30
CA GLY A 221 0.44 -3.60 -16.21
C GLY A 221 0.47 -2.57 -17.34
N ASP A 222 -0.67 -2.39 -18.01
CA ASP A 222 -0.84 -1.37 -19.07
C ASP A 222 -1.49 -0.12 -18.47
N VAL A 223 -0.73 0.98 -18.42
CA VAL A 223 -1.11 2.17 -17.64
C VAL A 223 -1.36 3.38 -18.53
N GLU A 224 -2.55 3.96 -18.44
CA GLU A 224 -2.85 5.28 -18.96
C GLU A 224 -2.81 6.32 -17.83
N VAL A 225 -2.16 7.47 -18.07
CA VAL A 225 -2.13 8.56 -17.09
C VAL A 225 -3.25 9.55 -17.38
N ILE A 226 -4.08 9.83 -16.38
CA ILE A 226 -5.13 10.85 -16.44
C ILE A 226 -4.93 11.94 -15.38
N GLU A 227 -5.50 13.12 -15.64
CA GLU A 227 -5.47 14.21 -14.69
C GLU A 227 -6.52 14.04 -13.58
N GLY A 228 -6.21 14.53 -12.37
CA GLY A 228 -7.12 14.46 -11.22
C GLY A 228 -8.55 14.96 -11.47
N PRO A 229 -8.78 16.09 -12.17
CA PRO A 229 -10.12 16.56 -12.51
C PRO A 229 -10.95 15.57 -13.34
N ILE A 230 -10.31 14.76 -14.20
CA ILE A 230 -11.00 13.74 -15.00
C ILE A 230 -11.54 12.64 -14.08
N ALA A 231 -10.73 12.15 -13.16
CA ALA A 231 -11.13 11.15 -12.17
C ALA A 231 -12.28 11.66 -11.26
N VAL A 232 -12.22 12.93 -10.83
CA VAL A 232 -13.29 13.55 -10.04
C VAL A 232 -14.58 13.69 -10.84
N ALA A 233 -14.49 14.10 -12.11
CA ALA A 233 -15.65 14.21 -12.98
C ALA A 233 -16.32 12.84 -13.18
N GLU A 234 -15.54 11.77 -13.35
CA GLU A 234 -16.06 10.41 -13.49
C GLU A 234 -16.80 9.92 -12.24
N ALA A 235 -16.26 10.17 -11.04
CA ALA A 235 -16.97 9.87 -9.80
C ALA A 235 -18.30 10.63 -9.71
N SER A 236 -18.32 11.92 -10.07
CA SER A 236 -19.53 12.75 -10.01
C SER A 236 -20.62 12.35 -11.02
N GLN A 237 -20.25 11.62 -12.08
CA GLN A 237 -21.14 11.17 -13.15
C GLN A 237 -21.53 9.69 -13.02
N SER A 238 -21.01 9.00 -11.99
CA SER A 238 -21.27 7.60 -11.71
C SER A 238 -22.18 7.46 -10.49
N GLU A 239 -22.92 6.37 -10.42
CA GLU A 239 -23.61 5.94 -9.21
C GLU A 239 -22.76 4.84 -8.53
N PRO A 240 -22.60 4.85 -7.19
CA PRO A 240 -21.92 3.77 -6.48
C PRO A 240 -22.61 2.42 -6.72
N GLU A 241 -21.84 1.35 -6.83
CA GLU A 241 -22.39 0.01 -6.97
C GLU A 241 -23.16 -0.42 -5.71
N GLU A 242 -24.29 -1.10 -5.90
CA GLU A 242 -25.07 -1.62 -4.78
C GLU A 242 -24.37 -2.85 -4.17
N LEU A 243 -23.92 -2.73 -2.92
CA LEU A 243 -23.39 -3.86 -2.16
C LEU A 243 -24.53 -4.81 -1.77
N LEU A 244 -24.62 -5.95 -2.46
CA LEU A 244 -25.67 -6.97 -2.27
C LEU A 244 -25.47 -7.79 -0.98
N ASP A 245 -24.23 -8.09 -0.63
CA ASP A 245 -23.89 -8.88 0.56
C ASP A 245 -23.78 -7.98 1.80
N LYS A 246 -24.85 -7.95 2.60
CA LYS A 246 -24.95 -7.16 3.82
C LYS A 246 -24.75 -8.08 5.02
N THR A 247 -23.64 -7.91 5.73
CA THR A 247 -23.46 -8.46 7.07
C THR A 247 -23.92 -7.45 8.12
N PHE A 248 -24.63 -7.94 9.13
CA PHE A 248 -25.00 -7.13 10.28
C PHE A 248 -23.78 -7.02 11.21
N VAL A 249 -23.24 -5.81 11.36
CA VAL A 249 -22.38 -5.50 12.50
C VAL A 249 -23.31 -5.20 13.67
N GLU A 250 -23.13 -5.91 14.78
CA GLU A 250 -23.91 -5.66 16.00
C GLU A 250 -23.84 -4.16 16.35
N ASP A 251 -25.00 -3.58 16.69
CA ASP A 251 -25.18 -2.17 17.05
C ASP A 251 -24.89 -1.12 15.95
N LEU A 252 -24.73 -1.52 14.68
CA LEU A 252 -24.56 -0.60 13.54
C LEU A 252 -25.49 -0.97 12.36
N PRO A 253 -26.79 -0.62 12.42
CA PRO A 253 -27.72 -0.83 11.31
C PRO A 253 -27.34 -0.04 10.05
N PRO A 254 -27.67 -0.56 8.84
CA PRO A 254 -27.55 0.20 7.61
C PRO A 254 -28.30 1.54 7.66
N GLY A 255 -27.72 2.57 7.06
CA GLY A 255 -28.20 3.96 7.07
C GLY A 255 -27.78 4.78 8.29
N GLN A 256 -27.13 4.16 9.29
CA GLN A 256 -26.61 4.92 10.44
C GLN A 256 -25.43 5.81 10.01
N LEU A 257 -25.39 7.04 10.52
CA LEU A 257 -24.22 7.90 10.40
C LEU A 257 -23.07 7.36 11.25
N VAL A 258 -21.95 7.09 10.61
CA VAL A 258 -20.73 6.56 11.23
C VAL A 258 -19.51 7.39 10.83
N GLU A 259 -18.44 7.22 11.59
CA GLU A 259 -17.11 7.70 11.25
C GLU A 259 -16.16 6.52 11.16
N VAL A 260 -15.41 6.43 10.06
CA VAL A 260 -14.38 5.42 9.85
C VAL A 260 -13.03 6.12 9.82
N MET A 261 -12.08 5.63 10.61
CA MET A 261 -10.72 6.18 10.65
C MET A 261 -9.69 5.06 10.82
N PRO A 262 -8.45 5.24 10.32
CA PRO A 262 -7.36 4.33 10.64
C PRO A 262 -7.09 4.29 12.16
N ILE A 263 -6.63 3.15 12.66
CA ILE A 263 -6.32 2.96 14.09
C ILE A 263 -4.82 3.10 14.41
N ASP A 264 -4.00 3.21 13.37
CA ASP A 264 -2.54 3.24 13.45
C ASP A 264 -1.99 4.68 13.34
N TYR A 265 -2.27 5.41 12.25
CA TYR A 265 -1.86 6.79 12.00
C TYR A 265 -2.71 7.43 10.90
N GLY A 266 -2.61 8.75 10.73
CA GLY A 266 -3.44 9.49 9.78
C GLY A 266 -4.89 9.60 10.23
N PHE A 267 -5.10 9.93 11.51
CA PHE A 267 -6.40 10.02 12.17
C PHE A 267 -7.25 11.16 11.61
N GLN A 268 -7.86 10.91 10.45
CA GLN A 268 -8.80 11.78 9.77
C GLN A 268 -10.10 10.99 9.55
N PRO A 269 -11.11 11.19 10.41
CA PRO A 269 -12.36 10.44 10.30
C PRO A 269 -13.08 10.82 9.01
N VAL A 270 -13.52 9.78 8.29
CA VAL A 270 -14.41 9.91 7.15
C VAL A 270 -15.82 9.63 7.65
N ARG A 271 -16.71 10.61 7.47
CA ARG A 271 -18.09 10.54 7.95
C ARG A 271 -19.05 10.24 6.80
N GLY A 272 -19.96 9.29 7.01
CA GLY A 272 -20.95 8.92 6.02
C GLY A 272 -22.06 8.05 6.60
N GLU A 273 -23.03 7.67 5.78
CA GLU A 273 -24.04 6.66 6.12
C GLU A 273 -23.48 5.26 5.83
N LEU A 274 -23.56 4.36 6.80
CA LEU A 274 -23.13 2.97 6.64
C LEU A 274 -24.14 2.22 5.77
N LEU A 275 -23.83 1.97 4.50
CA LEU A 275 -24.77 1.26 3.60
C LEU A 275 -24.66 -0.27 3.68
N ALA A 276 -23.45 -0.77 3.89
CA ALA A 276 -23.16 -2.19 4.04
C ALA A 276 -21.91 -2.42 4.91
N ALA A 277 -21.78 -3.62 5.45
CA ALA A 277 -20.59 -4.11 6.13
C ALA A 277 -20.41 -5.61 5.78
N GLY A 278 -19.17 -6.08 5.76
CA GLY A 278 -18.79 -7.45 5.43
C GLY A 278 -17.44 -7.82 6.04
N PHE A 279 -17.12 -9.12 6.07
CA PHE A 279 -15.86 -9.66 6.61
C PHE A 279 -15.07 -10.39 5.53
#